data_AF-A0A838PQ62-F1
#
_entry.id   AF-A0A838PQ62-F1
#
_cell.length_a   1.000
_cell.length_b   1.000
_cell.length_c   1.000
_cell.angle_alpha   90.00
_cell.angle_beta   90.00
_cell.angle_gamma   90.00
#
_symmetry.space_group_name_H-M   'P 1'
#
loop_
_entity.id
_entity.type
_entity.pdbx_description
1 polymer ?
#
loop_
_entity_poly.entity_id
_entity_poly.type
_entity_poly.pdbx_seq_one_letter_code
_entity_poly.pdbx_strand_id
1 'polypeptide(L)'
;HHWDPRWPEPAFSGSFDGVEMHSHHYNDPDDWQGKRVVVLGMGNSAMDIAVESSYVAEEVFLAARRGAHVVPKYIFGRPIDQIGGSPLIPLAVRRRIIEAMLRVHQGRMENYGLPKPDHRFGEAHPTVSADLLSRVAHGEVQPKPNIAALEGDRVRFADGSVEPADVVVYCTGYKVTFPFFDENLISASDNDLPLYKRTLHPGIDNVFFVGLMQPLGAIMPIAERQGTWIADYLTGRYAPPSGSAMRADIERERERMFKRYVRSKRHTMQVDYDDFMLVLERERRRGGERARERGARPPIEPRAGADEVATAA
;
A
#
# COMPACT_ATOMS: atom_id res chain seq x y z
N HIS A 1 3.11 -2.01 8.45
CA HIS A 1 3.62 -2.70 7.24
C HIS A 1 4.41 -1.78 6.29
N HIS A 2 4.64 -0.50 6.64
CA HIS A 2 5.53 0.42 5.92
C HIS A 2 6.70 0.80 6.85
N TRP A 3 7.56 -0.17 7.16
CA TRP A 3 8.67 0.04 8.11
C TRP A 3 9.99 -0.53 7.61
N ASP A 4 9.96 -1.70 6.97
CA ASP A 4 11.16 -2.36 6.42
C ASP A 4 11.40 -1.93 4.97
N PRO A 5 12.44 -1.11 4.68
CA PRO A 5 12.68 -0.54 3.36
C PRO A 5 12.95 -1.61 2.30
N ARG A 6 12.30 -1.50 1.14
CA ARG A 6 12.59 -2.36 -0.01
C ARG A 6 13.52 -1.63 -0.96
N TRP A 7 14.82 -1.89 -0.86
CA TRP A 7 15.82 -1.39 -1.81
C TRP A 7 15.66 -2.04 -3.21
N PRO A 8 16.19 -1.43 -4.28
CA PRO A 8 16.27 -2.07 -5.58
C PRO A 8 16.97 -3.44 -5.50
N GLU A 9 16.30 -4.48 -5.98
CA GLU A 9 16.81 -5.86 -6.00
C GLU A 9 16.71 -6.42 -7.44
N PRO A 10 17.84 -6.68 -8.13
CA PRO A 10 19.21 -6.35 -7.73
C PRO A 10 19.44 -4.83 -7.64
N ALA A 11 20.50 -4.43 -6.93
CA ALA A 11 20.97 -3.05 -6.96
C ALA A 11 21.34 -2.63 -8.39
N PHE A 12 21.26 -1.33 -8.69
CA PHE A 12 21.72 -0.81 -9.97
C PHE A 12 23.23 -1.02 -10.12
N SER A 13 23.68 -1.32 -11.34
CA SER A 13 25.09 -1.51 -11.62
C SER A 13 25.87 -0.20 -11.49
N GLY A 14 27.15 -0.30 -11.09
CA GLY A 14 28.06 0.83 -10.99
C GLY A 14 28.23 1.31 -9.55
N SER A 15 28.60 2.57 -9.38
CA SER A 15 28.80 3.23 -8.08
C SER A 15 28.30 4.68 -8.15
N PHE A 16 27.82 5.21 -7.03
CA PHE A 16 27.41 6.60 -6.90
C PHE A 16 28.23 7.29 -5.81
N ASP A 17 28.79 8.44 -6.13
CA ASP A 17 29.66 9.20 -5.21
C ASP A 17 28.84 10.08 -4.25
N GLY A 18 27.57 10.34 -4.62
CA GLY A 18 26.63 11.12 -3.82
C GLY A 18 25.86 10.30 -2.78
N VAL A 19 24.74 10.85 -2.32
CA VAL A 19 23.92 10.21 -1.28
C VAL A 19 22.87 9.29 -1.89
N GLU A 20 22.88 8.03 -1.52
CA GLU A 20 21.79 7.08 -1.80
C GLU A 20 20.94 6.87 -0.55
N MET A 21 19.62 6.97 -0.68
CA MET A 21 18.70 6.69 0.44
C MET A 21 17.39 6.07 -0.01
N HIS A 22 16.75 5.31 0.88
CA HIS A 22 15.35 4.94 0.70
C HIS A 22 14.44 6.04 1.24
N SER A 23 13.24 6.19 0.67
CA SER A 23 12.22 7.14 1.13
C SER A 23 11.78 6.97 2.59
N HIS A 24 12.22 5.90 3.26
CA HIS A 24 11.97 5.66 4.69
C HIS A 24 12.82 6.56 5.58
N HIS A 25 13.99 6.98 5.08
CA HIS A 25 14.94 7.82 5.80
C HIS A 25 14.82 9.29 5.39
N TYR A 26 13.95 9.61 4.44
CA TYR A 26 13.61 10.98 4.08
C TYR A 26 12.75 11.62 5.17
N ASN A 27 13.08 12.85 5.56
CA ASN A 27 12.28 13.64 6.49
C ASN A 27 11.85 14.98 5.86
N ASP A 28 12.82 15.72 5.32
CA ASP A 28 12.67 17.05 4.74
C ASP A 28 13.78 17.30 3.69
N PRO A 29 13.68 18.33 2.85
CA PRO A 29 14.63 18.58 1.77
C PRO A 29 15.69 19.63 2.16
N ASP A 30 15.84 19.98 3.44
CA ASP A 30 16.64 21.17 3.83
C ASP A 30 18.10 21.07 3.37
N ASP A 31 18.67 19.87 3.42
CA ASP A 31 20.03 19.59 2.95
C ASP A 31 20.16 19.50 1.42
N TRP A 32 19.08 19.73 0.65
CA TRP A 32 19.04 19.55 -0.80
C TRP A 32 19.13 20.85 -1.59
N GLN A 33 19.31 21.98 -0.91
CA GLN A 33 19.44 23.26 -1.58
C GLN A 33 20.63 23.28 -2.56
N GLY A 34 20.34 23.61 -3.83
CA GLY A 34 21.34 23.64 -4.90
C GLY A 34 21.88 22.26 -5.30
N LYS A 35 21.24 21.16 -4.86
CA LYS A 35 21.59 19.79 -5.29
C LYS A 35 20.74 19.35 -6.46
N ARG A 36 21.21 18.35 -7.18
CA ARG A 36 20.47 17.64 -8.23
C ARG A 36 19.99 16.31 -7.68
N VAL A 37 18.69 16.11 -7.65
CA VAL A 37 18.03 15.00 -6.94
C VAL A 37 17.37 14.07 -7.94
N VAL A 38 17.66 12.77 -7.86
CA VAL A 38 16.96 11.73 -8.61
C VAL A 38 16.01 10.99 -7.68
N VAL A 39 14.72 11.04 -7.94
CA VAL A 39 13.70 10.29 -7.20
C VAL A 39 13.25 9.10 -8.05
N LEU A 40 13.48 7.89 -7.56
CA LEU A 40 13.07 6.66 -8.25
C LEU A 40 11.73 6.12 -7.72
N GLY A 41 10.71 6.14 -8.55
CA GLY A 41 9.44 5.47 -8.28
C GLY A 41 8.22 6.25 -8.78
N MET A 42 7.06 5.59 -8.77
CA MET A 42 5.78 6.23 -9.13
C MET A 42 4.71 6.15 -8.03
N GLY A 43 5.08 5.83 -6.79
CA GLY A 43 4.15 5.82 -5.66
C GLY A 43 3.95 7.21 -5.04
N ASN A 44 3.06 7.33 -4.06
CA ASN A 44 2.79 8.61 -3.37
C ASN A 44 4.06 9.24 -2.80
N SER A 45 4.90 8.46 -2.10
CA SER A 45 6.18 8.97 -1.57
C SER A 45 7.10 9.55 -2.64
N ALA A 46 7.13 8.96 -3.85
CA ALA A 46 7.95 9.51 -4.93
C ALA A 46 7.42 10.86 -5.42
N MET A 47 6.10 11.02 -5.50
CA MET A 47 5.50 12.29 -5.91
C MET A 47 5.71 13.37 -4.88
N ASP A 48 5.46 13.06 -3.61
CA ASP A 48 5.59 14.03 -2.53
C ASP A 48 7.05 14.46 -2.38
N ILE A 49 8.00 13.53 -2.36
CA ILE A 49 9.43 13.84 -2.27
C ILE A 49 9.89 14.63 -3.50
N ALA A 50 9.50 14.25 -4.72
CA ALA A 50 9.90 14.99 -5.93
C ALA A 50 9.34 16.43 -5.92
N VAL A 51 8.08 16.61 -5.52
CA VAL A 51 7.46 17.93 -5.37
C VAL A 51 8.16 18.74 -4.29
N GLU A 52 8.41 18.16 -3.13
CA GLU A 52 9.06 18.85 -2.00
C GLU A 52 10.50 19.26 -2.34
N SER A 53 11.26 18.35 -2.98
CA SER A 53 12.59 18.64 -3.52
C SER A 53 12.60 19.82 -4.48
N SER A 54 11.59 19.90 -5.36
CA SER A 54 11.54 20.92 -6.42
C SER A 54 11.38 22.35 -5.91
N TYR A 55 11.13 22.54 -4.60
CA TYR A 55 11.15 23.88 -3.99
C TYR A 55 12.56 24.38 -3.65
N VAL A 56 13.55 23.49 -3.51
CA VAL A 56 14.88 23.85 -2.98
C VAL A 56 16.05 23.34 -3.82
N ALA A 57 15.89 22.20 -4.49
CA ALA A 57 16.90 21.59 -5.35
C ALA A 57 17.15 22.43 -6.60
N GLU A 58 18.35 22.32 -7.17
CA GLU A 58 18.66 22.92 -8.47
C GLU A 58 17.88 22.21 -9.59
N GLU A 59 17.88 20.89 -9.57
CA GLU A 59 17.14 20.05 -10.51
C GLU A 59 16.57 18.81 -9.81
N VAL A 60 15.39 18.37 -10.25
CA VAL A 60 14.77 17.13 -9.78
C VAL A 60 14.41 16.24 -10.96
N PHE A 61 14.92 15.01 -10.95
CA PHE A 61 14.60 13.98 -11.95
C PHE A 61 13.68 12.93 -11.35
N LEU A 62 12.48 12.75 -11.90
CA LEU A 62 11.55 11.70 -11.48
C LEU A 62 11.70 10.48 -12.38
N ALA A 63 12.44 9.49 -11.91
CA ALA A 63 12.75 8.26 -12.64
C ALA A 63 11.68 7.18 -12.43
N ALA A 64 11.20 6.58 -13.52
CA ALA A 64 10.15 5.57 -13.44
C ALA A 64 10.30 4.45 -14.49
N ARG A 65 10.15 3.19 -14.05
CA ARG A 65 10.06 2.03 -14.94
C ARG A 65 8.67 1.85 -15.57
N ARG A 66 7.63 2.15 -14.81
CA ARG A 66 6.22 1.96 -15.21
C ARG A 66 5.44 3.22 -14.91
N GLY A 67 4.48 3.54 -15.76
CA GLY A 67 3.58 4.67 -15.54
C GLY A 67 2.58 4.39 -14.41
N ALA A 68 2.08 5.46 -13.80
CA ALA A 68 0.98 5.41 -12.86
C ALA A 68 -0.07 6.46 -13.24
N HIS A 69 -1.32 6.21 -12.89
CA HIS A 69 -2.35 7.24 -12.95
C HIS A 69 -2.12 8.20 -11.80
N VAL A 70 -1.77 9.45 -12.11
CA VAL A 70 -1.71 10.53 -11.12
C VAL A 70 -3.11 11.12 -10.98
N VAL A 71 -3.59 11.20 -9.74
CA VAL A 71 -4.97 11.55 -9.38
C VAL A 71 -4.93 12.78 -8.48
N PRO A 72 -5.81 13.77 -8.68
CA PRO A 72 -5.80 14.99 -7.88
C PRO A 72 -6.44 14.72 -6.52
N LYS A 73 -6.10 15.52 -5.52
CA LYS A 73 -6.74 15.47 -4.19
C LYS A 73 -8.20 15.92 -4.24
N TYR A 74 -8.53 16.87 -5.12
CA TYR A 74 -9.86 17.46 -5.25
C TYR A 74 -10.35 17.41 -6.70
N ILE A 75 -11.64 17.13 -6.90
CA ILE A 75 -12.31 17.29 -8.20
C ILE A 75 -13.64 18.01 -7.93
N PHE A 76 -13.98 19.00 -8.74
CA PHE A 76 -15.17 19.85 -8.56
C PHE A 76 -15.28 20.45 -7.13
N GLY A 77 -14.13 20.82 -6.54
CA GLY A 77 -14.06 21.40 -5.19
C GLY A 77 -14.32 20.41 -4.03
N ARG A 78 -14.38 19.10 -4.30
CA ARG A 78 -14.62 18.07 -3.29
C ARG A 78 -13.44 17.11 -3.18
N PRO A 79 -13.08 16.64 -1.98
CA PRO A 79 -12.09 15.56 -1.82
C PRO A 79 -12.48 14.33 -2.63
N ILE A 80 -11.54 13.75 -3.37
CA ILE A 80 -11.86 12.68 -4.34
C ILE A 80 -12.40 11.41 -3.68
N ASP A 81 -11.99 11.12 -2.45
CA ASP A 81 -12.49 10.03 -1.62
C ASP A 81 -13.97 10.21 -1.21
N GLN A 82 -14.47 11.46 -1.21
CA GLN A 82 -15.88 11.77 -0.99
C GLN A 82 -16.71 11.76 -2.27
N ILE A 83 -16.07 11.70 -3.44
CA ILE A 83 -16.76 11.58 -4.73
C ILE A 83 -17.16 10.11 -4.90
N GLY A 84 -18.19 9.74 -4.13
CA GLY A 84 -18.79 8.42 -4.16
C GLY A 84 -19.39 8.12 -5.54
N GLY A 85 -19.39 6.84 -5.91
CA GLY A 85 -20.22 6.32 -6.99
C GLY A 85 -21.35 5.50 -6.40
N SER A 86 -22.55 5.62 -6.96
CA SER A 86 -23.66 4.76 -6.53
C SER A 86 -23.27 3.29 -6.70
N PRO A 87 -23.46 2.43 -5.67
CA PRO A 87 -23.19 0.99 -5.77
C PRO A 87 -24.08 0.29 -6.81
N LEU A 88 -25.13 0.96 -7.27
CA LEU A 88 -26.02 0.50 -8.33
C LEU A 88 -25.36 0.58 -9.73
N ILE A 89 -24.27 1.32 -9.89
CA ILE A 89 -23.58 1.46 -11.18
C ILE A 89 -22.57 0.31 -11.33
N PRO A 90 -22.64 -0.50 -12.41
CA PRO A 90 -21.68 -1.58 -12.64
C PRO A 90 -20.23 -1.08 -12.64
N LEU A 91 -19.32 -1.83 -12.03
CA LEU A 91 -17.91 -1.46 -11.84
C LEU A 91 -17.22 -1.02 -13.14
N ALA A 92 -17.49 -1.71 -14.25
CA ALA A 92 -16.90 -1.38 -15.55
C ALA A 92 -17.34 0.00 -16.07
N VAL A 93 -18.59 0.38 -15.81
CA VAL A 93 -19.15 1.69 -16.19
C VAL A 93 -18.57 2.78 -15.29
N ARG A 94 -18.58 2.56 -13.96
CA ARG A 94 -17.98 3.49 -12.99
C ARG A 94 -16.51 3.77 -13.31
N ARG A 95 -15.74 2.73 -13.64
CA ARG A 95 -14.32 2.86 -14.03
C ARG A 95 -14.16 3.74 -15.27
N ARG A 96 -14.93 3.50 -16.33
CA ARG A 96 -14.86 4.32 -17.56
C ARG A 96 -15.22 5.78 -17.30
N ILE A 97 -16.22 6.04 -16.47
CA ILE A 97 -16.61 7.41 -16.09
C ILE A 97 -15.45 8.10 -15.36
N ILE A 98 -14.85 7.44 -14.36
CA ILE A 98 -13.73 8.01 -13.60
C ILE A 98 -12.51 8.23 -14.51
N GLU A 99 -12.16 7.28 -15.37
CA GLU A 99 -11.06 7.42 -16.32
C GLU A 99 -11.29 8.60 -17.29
N ALA A 100 -12.51 8.76 -17.79
CA ALA A 100 -12.87 9.88 -18.65
C ALA A 100 -12.80 11.22 -17.90
N MET A 101 -13.34 11.27 -16.67
CA MET A 101 -13.29 12.46 -15.82
C MET A 101 -11.85 12.87 -15.51
N LEU A 102 -10.99 11.92 -15.11
CA LEU A 102 -9.58 12.17 -14.85
C LEU A 102 -8.84 12.65 -16.10
N ARG A 103 -9.15 12.07 -17.27
CA ARG A 103 -8.58 12.49 -18.56
C ARG A 103 -9.00 13.89 -18.95
N VAL A 104 -10.25 14.28 -18.70
CA VAL A 104 -10.73 15.64 -18.95
C VAL A 104 -10.09 16.64 -17.98
N HIS A 105 -9.93 16.25 -16.71
CA HIS A 105 -9.40 17.14 -15.68
C HIS A 105 -7.89 17.39 -15.80
N GLN A 106 -7.10 16.34 -16.05
CA GLN A 106 -5.63 16.40 -16.02
C GLN A 106 -4.95 16.03 -17.34
N GLY A 107 -5.69 15.57 -18.36
CA GLY A 107 -5.09 15.09 -19.60
C GLY A 107 -4.44 13.70 -19.47
N ARG A 108 -3.50 13.39 -20.37
CA ARG A 108 -2.74 12.13 -20.38
C ARG A 108 -1.39 12.35 -19.70
N MET A 109 -0.94 11.37 -18.92
CA MET A 109 0.38 11.41 -18.27
C MET A 109 1.52 11.56 -19.28
N GLU A 110 1.38 10.94 -20.46
CA GLU A 110 2.33 11.04 -21.58
C GLU A 110 2.55 12.49 -22.06
N ASN A 111 1.54 13.35 -21.94
CA ASN A 111 1.65 14.77 -22.33
C ASN A 111 2.57 15.55 -21.37
N TYR A 112 2.82 15.01 -20.17
CA TYR A 112 3.75 15.56 -19.20
C TYR A 112 5.14 14.88 -19.29
N GLY A 113 5.36 13.95 -20.23
CA GLY A 113 6.59 13.16 -20.30
C GLY A 113 6.66 11.97 -19.33
N LEU A 114 5.61 11.75 -18.53
CA LEU A 114 5.53 10.58 -17.64
C LEU A 114 5.21 9.31 -18.46
N PRO A 115 5.72 8.13 -18.06
CA PRO A 115 5.44 6.89 -18.77
C PRO A 115 3.94 6.59 -18.81
N LYS A 116 3.48 6.00 -19.92
CA LYS A 116 2.10 5.53 -20.04
C LYS A 116 1.80 4.47 -18.97
N PRO A 117 0.70 4.60 -18.21
CA PRO A 117 0.26 3.55 -17.30
C PRO A 117 -0.01 2.24 -18.04
N ASP A 118 0.52 1.13 -17.51
CA ASP A 118 0.38 -0.22 -18.07
C ASP A 118 -0.86 -0.99 -17.54
N HIS A 119 -1.72 -0.30 -16.79
CA HIS A 119 -2.88 -0.87 -16.09
C HIS A 119 -4.07 0.10 -16.13
N ARG A 120 -5.29 -0.41 -15.92
CA ARG A 120 -6.51 0.41 -15.87
C ARG A 120 -6.65 1.06 -14.49
N PHE A 121 -7.48 2.10 -14.42
CA PHE A 121 -7.77 2.76 -13.15
C PHE A 121 -8.38 1.77 -12.14
N GLY A 122 -7.82 1.75 -10.93
CA GLY A 122 -8.23 0.84 -9.85
C GLY A 122 -7.71 -0.59 -9.93
N GLU A 123 -6.81 -0.91 -10.88
CA GLU A 123 -6.07 -2.19 -10.95
C GLU A 123 -4.69 -2.13 -10.26
N ALA A 124 -4.29 -0.93 -9.83
CA ALA A 124 -3.16 -0.67 -8.94
C ALA A 124 -3.57 0.41 -7.94
N HIS A 125 -2.78 0.59 -6.87
CA HIS A 125 -2.99 1.73 -5.99
C HIS A 125 -2.83 3.04 -6.75
N PRO A 126 -3.81 3.97 -6.67
CA PRO A 126 -3.69 5.25 -7.32
C PRO A 126 -2.58 6.07 -6.68
N THR A 127 -1.86 6.80 -7.51
CA THR A 127 -0.90 7.80 -7.05
C THR A 127 -1.62 9.13 -6.95
N VAL A 128 -1.71 9.69 -5.74
CA VAL A 128 -2.43 10.93 -5.48
C VAL A 128 -1.41 12.05 -5.32
N SER A 129 -1.52 13.09 -6.14
CA SER A 129 -0.69 14.29 -6.03
C SER A 129 -1.45 15.48 -6.61
N ALA A 130 -1.40 16.62 -5.91
CA ALA A 130 -2.02 17.85 -6.39
C ALA A 130 -1.03 18.69 -7.23
N ASP A 131 0.24 18.67 -6.84
CA ASP A 131 1.24 19.64 -7.31
C ASP A 131 2.18 19.06 -8.38
N LEU A 132 2.34 17.73 -8.45
CA LEU A 132 3.32 17.10 -9.34
C LEU A 132 3.17 17.53 -10.79
N LEU A 133 1.97 17.44 -11.35
CA LEU A 133 1.76 17.74 -12.77
C LEU A 133 2.03 19.22 -13.08
N SER A 134 1.77 20.11 -12.12
CA SER A 134 2.15 21.53 -12.23
C SER A 134 3.66 21.69 -12.23
N ARG A 135 4.36 21.06 -11.27
CA ARG A 135 5.83 21.10 -11.19
C ARG A 135 6.50 20.56 -12.46
N VAL A 136 5.97 19.47 -13.02
CA VAL A 136 6.45 18.91 -14.28
C VAL A 136 6.20 19.86 -15.45
N ALA A 137 5.03 20.49 -15.52
CA ALA A 137 4.72 21.45 -16.58
C ALA A 137 5.62 22.70 -16.57
N HIS A 138 6.12 23.11 -15.40
CA HIS A 138 7.08 24.22 -15.24
C HIS A 138 8.54 23.79 -15.42
N GLY A 139 8.82 22.49 -15.63
CA GLY A 139 10.18 21.96 -15.76
C GLY A 139 10.93 21.81 -14.43
N GLU A 140 10.28 22.08 -13.29
CA GLU A 140 10.87 21.98 -11.95
C GLU A 140 11.05 20.51 -11.50
N VAL A 141 10.27 19.60 -12.10
CA VAL A 141 10.47 18.15 -12.01
C VAL A 141 10.54 17.59 -13.42
N GLN A 142 11.63 16.90 -13.74
CA GLN A 142 11.92 16.37 -15.06
C GLN A 142 11.70 14.86 -15.09
N PRO A 143 10.69 14.34 -15.81
CA PRO A 143 10.49 12.89 -15.94
C PRO A 143 11.65 12.22 -16.66
N LYS A 144 12.11 11.09 -16.11
CA LYS A 144 13.13 10.24 -16.71
C LYS A 144 12.66 8.78 -16.75
N PRO A 145 13.15 7.98 -17.72
CA PRO A 145 12.91 6.54 -17.66
C PRO A 145 13.66 5.92 -16.47
N ASN A 146 13.56 4.60 -16.31
CA ASN A 146 14.22 3.92 -15.20
C ASN A 146 15.73 4.18 -15.19
N ILE A 147 16.34 4.16 -14.00
CA ILE A 147 17.80 4.14 -13.86
C ILE A 147 18.34 2.87 -14.54
N ALA A 148 19.40 3.03 -15.31
CA ALA A 148 20.14 1.96 -15.97
C ALA A 148 21.43 1.64 -15.21
N ALA A 149 22.20 2.65 -14.81
CA ALA A 149 23.44 2.50 -14.06
C ALA A 149 23.79 3.77 -13.27
N LEU A 150 24.62 3.61 -12.25
CA LEU A 150 25.23 4.69 -11.46
C LEU A 150 26.67 4.89 -11.95
N GLU A 151 27.06 6.13 -12.26
CA GLU A 151 28.31 6.47 -12.94
C GLU A 151 29.13 7.53 -12.18
N GLY A 152 29.39 7.30 -10.89
CA GLY A 152 30.13 8.22 -10.02
C GLY A 152 29.25 9.40 -9.60
N ASP A 153 29.52 10.58 -10.15
CA ASP A 153 28.74 11.82 -9.92
C ASP A 153 27.49 11.93 -10.81
N ARG A 154 27.15 10.86 -11.53
CA ARG A 154 26.10 10.84 -12.57
C ARG A 154 25.20 9.62 -12.47
N VAL A 155 24.01 9.76 -13.04
CA VAL A 155 23.03 8.68 -13.21
C VAL A 155 22.71 8.52 -14.69
N ARG A 156 22.90 7.30 -15.21
CA ARG A 156 22.46 6.92 -16.55
C ARG A 156 21.03 6.37 -16.50
N PHE A 157 20.18 6.86 -17.38
CA PHE A 157 18.81 6.38 -17.55
C PHE A 157 18.68 5.41 -18.73
N ALA A 158 17.58 4.67 -18.77
CA ALA A 158 17.37 3.60 -19.75
C ALA A 158 17.22 4.08 -21.21
N ASP A 159 17.00 5.37 -21.45
CA ASP A 159 17.04 5.98 -22.78
C ASP A 159 18.45 6.36 -23.23
N GLY A 160 19.46 6.14 -22.38
CA GLY A 160 20.85 6.48 -22.62
C GLY A 160 21.24 7.89 -22.17
N SER A 161 20.28 8.73 -21.75
CA SER A 161 20.58 10.03 -21.15
C SER A 161 21.36 9.87 -19.85
N VAL A 162 22.22 10.85 -19.55
CA VAL A 162 23.07 10.85 -18.36
C VAL A 162 22.97 12.23 -17.74
N GLU A 163 22.55 12.29 -16.49
CA GLU A 163 22.45 13.54 -15.74
C GLU A 163 23.38 13.49 -14.53
N PRO A 164 24.03 14.60 -14.17
CA PRO A 164 24.73 14.68 -12.91
C PRO A 164 23.73 14.68 -11.75
N ALA A 165 24.08 14.02 -10.65
CA ALA A 165 23.21 13.89 -9.50
C ALA A 165 24.04 13.88 -8.22
N ASP A 166 23.49 14.49 -7.18
CA ASP A 166 24.12 14.55 -5.85
C ASP A 166 23.36 13.67 -4.85
N VAL A 167 22.08 13.38 -5.11
CA VAL A 167 21.22 12.54 -4.27
C VAL A 167 20.36 11.61 -5.13
N VAL A 168 20.27 10.33 -4.74
CA VAL A 168 19.32 9.35 -5.29
C VAL A 168 18.40 8.84 -4.18
N VAL A 169 17.10 9.02 -4.37
CA VAL A 169 16.06 8.62 -3.42
C VAL A 169 15.24 7.47 -3.98
N TYR A 170 15.37 6.29 -3.39
CA TYR A 170 14.61 5.11 -3.76
C TYR A 170 13.25 5.09 -3.07
N CYS A 171 12.20 5.38 -3.84
CA CYS A 171 10.80 5.25 -3.43
C CYS A 171 10.25 3.88 -3.86
N THR A 172 11.00 2.83 -3.50
CA THR A 172 10.82 1.46 -3.98
C THR A 172 9.88 0.61 -3.12
N GLY A 173 9.33 1.21 -2.06
CA GLY A 173 8.27 0.65 -1.23
C GLY A 173 8.80 -0.15 -0.05
N TYR A 174 8.00 -1.04 0.50
CA TYR A 174 8.35 -1.72 1.76
C TYR A 174 8.22 -3.24 1.64
N LYS A 175 8.97 -3.93 2.49
CA LYS A 175 8.79 -5.34 2.81
C LYS A 175 7.82 -5.47 4.00
N VAL A 176 7.07 -6.55 4.06
CA VAL A 176 6.24 -6.90 5.20
C VAL A 176 6.99 -7.94 6.02
N THR A 177 7.56 -7.50 7.13
CA THR A 177 8.37 -8.34 8.02
C THR A 177 7.94 -8.17 9.47
N PHE A 178 8.15 -9.23 10.26
CA PHE A 178 7.80 -9.33 11.67
C PHE A 178 9.01 -9.87 12.45
N PRO A 179 9.98 -9.01 12.80
CA PRO A 179 11.29 -9.43 13.32
C PRO A 179 11.20 -10.01 14.75
N PHE A 180 10.02 -9.94 15.35
CA PHE A 180 9.70 -10.49 16.66
C PHE A 180 9.08 -11.90 16.60
N PHE A 181 8.79 -12.43 15.41
CA PHE A 181 8.39 -13.82 15.22
C PHE A 181 9.54 -14.64 14.64
N ASP A 182 9.60 -15.92 15.02
CA ASP A 182 10.39 -16.91 14.27
C ASP A 182 9.87 -17.00 12.84
N GLU A 183 10.78 -17.02 11.85
CA GLU A 183 10.40 -17.02 10.43
C GLU A 183 9.59 -18.25 10.01
N ASN A 184 9.76 -19.39 10.71
CA ASN A 184 9.00 -20.61 10.49
C ASN A 184 7.61 -20.56 11.14
N LEU A 185 7.40 -19.65 12.08
CA LEU A 185 6.11 -19.46 12.76
C LEU A 185 5.22 -18.52 11.94
N ILE A 186 5.65 -17.27 11.75
CA ILE A 186 4.90 -16.25 11.01
C ILE A 186 5.89 -15.44 10.18
N SER A 187 5.78 -15.56 8.86
CA SER A 187 6.50 -14.73 7.90
C SER A 187 5.59 -14.39 6.73
N ALA A 188 5.83 -13.23 6.10
CA ALA A 188 5.07 -12.74 4.96
C ALA A 188 5.98 -12.69 3.72
N SER A 189 6.48 -13.86 3.29
CA SER A 189 7.29 -13.99 2.08
C SER A 189 6.59 -13.31 0.90
N ASP A 190 7.33 -12.51 0.13
CA ASP A 190 6.78 -11.69 -0.97
C ASP A 190 5.63 -10.75 -0.60
N ASN A 191 5.59 -10.32 0.67
CA ASN A 191 4.54 -9.48 1.26
C ASN A 191 3.16 -10.18 1.30
N ASP A 192 3.11 -11.51 1.27
CA ASP A 192 1.86 -12.28 1.30
C ASP A 192 1.73 -13.04 2.62
N LEU A 193 0.66 -12.76 3.37
CA LEU A 193 0.33 -13.46 4.60
C LEU A 193 -1.15 -13.90 4.57
N PRO A 194 -1.45 -15.21 4.50
CA PRO A 194 -2.82 -15.71 4.37
C PRO A 194 -3.58 -15.60 5.70
N LEU A 195 -4.38 -14.55 5.82
CA LEU A 195 -5.17 -14.27 7.02
C LEU A 195 -6.67 -14.26 6.70
N TYR A 196 -7.46 -14.91 7.55
CA TYR A 196 -8.90 -14.89 7.42
C TYR A 196 -9.41 -13.47 7.69
N LYS A 197 -10.08 -12.90 6.67
CA LYS A 197 -10.51 -11.48 6.65
C LYS A 197 -9.38 -10.53 7.05
N ARG A 198 -8.14 -10.82 6.62
CA ARG A 198 -6.95 -10.00 6.91
C ARG A 198 -6.69 -9.75 8.40
N THR A 199 -7.21 -10.62 9.28
CA THR A 199 -7.17 -10.44 10.74
C THR A 199 -6.75 -11.70 11.50
N LEU A 200 -7.43 -12.82 11.28
CA LEU A 200 -7.21 -14.05 12.05
C LEU A 200 -6.25 -15.00 11.34
N HIS A 201 -5.32 -15.60 12.07
CA HIS A 201 -4.46 -16.65 11.54
C HIS A 201 -5.15 -18.03 11.59
N PRO A 202 -5.34 -18.77 10.48
CA PRO A 202 -6.11 -20.02 10.48
C PRO A 202 -5.53 -21.19 11.28
N GLY A 203 -4.31 -21.05 11.81
CA GLY A 203 -3.63 -22.07 12.61
C GLY A 203 -3.10 -21.57 13.96
N ILE A 204 -3.37 -20.31 14.31
CA ILE A 204 -2.94 -19.73 15.59
C ILE A 204 -4.10 -18.91 16.14
N ASP A 205 -4.74 -19.41 17.20
CA ASP A 205 -5.99 -18.84 17.70
C ASP A 205 -5.80 -17.50 18.42
N ASN A 206 -4.64 -17.29 19.06
CA ASN A 206 -4.35 -16.14 19.92
C ASN A 206 -3.49 -15.05 19.26
N VAL A 207 -3.36 -15.06 17.93
CA VAL A 207 -2.60 -14.02 17.19
C VAL A 207 -3.52 -13.33 16.20
N PHE A 208 -3.53 -11.99 16.27
CA PHE A 208 -4.40 -11.14 15.48
C PHE A 208 -3.57 -10.07 14.77
N PHE A 209 -3.93 -9.76 13.53
CA PHE A 209 -3.31 -8.71 12.74
C PHE A 209 -4.30 -7.58 12.50
N VAL A 210 -3.94 -6.38 12.93
CA VAL A 210 -4.76 -5.16 12.75
C VAL A 210 -4.05 -4.24 11.77
N GLY A 211 -4.78 -3.76 10.75
CA GLY A 211 -4.23 -2.86 9.73
C GLY A 211 -3.20 -3.50 8.79
N LEU A 212 -3.13 -4.84 8.73
CA LEU A 212 -2.29 -5.54 7.75
C LEU A 212 -3.01 -5.68 6.40
N MET A 213 -3.36 -4.54 5.81
CA MET A 213 -3.95 -4.43 4.47
C MET A 213 -3.76 -3.04 3.88
N GLN A 214 -3.97 -2.89 2.58
CA GLN A 214 -3.93 -1.61 1.88
C GLN A 214 -5.28 -1.31 1.23
N PRO A 215 -6.16 -0.57 1.91
CA PRO A 215 -7.47 -0.24 1.37
C PRO A 215 -7.39 0.81 0.26
N LEU A 216 -8.32 0.74 -0.70
CA LEU A 216 -8.77 1.91 -1.45
C LEU A 216 -9.71 2.71 -0.55
N GLY A 217 -9.14 3.50 0.36
CA GLY A 217 -9.86 4.25 1.39
C GLY A 217 -9.02 4.41 2.66
N ALA A 218 -9.64 4.85 3.75
CA ALA A 218 -8.95 5.02 5.03
C ALA A 218 -8.75 3.68 5.77
N ILE A 219 -7.57 3.46 6.34
CA ILE A 219 -7.26 2.26 7.12
C ILE A 219 -7.77 2.32 8.57
N MET A 220 -7.87 3.52 9.14
CA MET A 220 -8.20 3.73 10.55
C MET A 220 -9.58 3.16 10.93
N PRO A 221 -10.66 3.40 10.15
CA PRO A 221 -11.98 2.82 10.46
C PRO A 221 -12.00 1.30 10.31
N ILE A 222 -11.19 0.75 9.40
CA ILE A 222 -11.02 -0.70 9.26
C ILE A 222 -10.35 -1.27 10.52
N ALA A 223 -9.25 -0.65 10.97
CA ALA A 223 -8.53 -1.07 12.17
C ALA A 223 -9.41 -1.02 13.42
N GLU A 224 -10.23 0.03 13.59
CA GLU A 224 -11.23 0.13 14.66
C GLU A 224 -12.22 -1.04 14.61
N ARG A 225 -12.74 -1.34 13.41
CA ARG A 225 -13.71 -2.43 13.23
C ARG A 225 -13.08 -3.80 13.47
N GLN A 226 -11.81 -3.99 13.07
CA GLN A 226 -11.03 -5.18 13.42
C GLN A 226 -10.86 -5.30 14.93
N GLY A 227 -10.51 -4.22 15.64
CA GLY A 227 -10.38 -4.21 17.10
C GLY A 227 -11.67 -4.62 17.81
N THR A 228 -12.81 -4.06 17.38
CA THR A 228 -14.13 -4.43 17.92
C THR A 228 -14.45 -5.91 17.66
N TRP A 229 -14.11 -6.41 16.47
CA TRP A 229 -14.32 -7.81 16.13
C TRP A 229 -13.45 -8.76 16.95
N ILE A 230 -12.17 -8.41 17.16
CA ILE A 230 -11.26 -9.15 18.04
C ILE A 230 -11.81 -9.18 19.47
N ALA A 231 -12.35 -8.06 19.98
CA ALA A 231 -13.00 -8.04 21.28
C ALA A 231 -14.22 -8.98 21.35
N ASP A 232 -15.04 -9.07 20.29
CA ASP A 232 -16.12 -10.06 20.23
C ASP A 232 -15.60 -11.49 20.27
N TYR A 233 -14.49 -11.78 19.56
CA TYR A 233 -13.83 -13.09 19.57
C TYR A 233 -13.35 -13.45 20.98
N LEU A 234 -12.58 -12.55 21.62
CA LEU A 234 -12.00 -12.78 22.95
C LEU A 234 -13.05 -12.90 24.07
N THR A 235 -14.21 -12.26 23.91
CA THR A 235 -15.32 -12.32 24.88
C THR A 235 -16.32 -13.44 24.61
N GLY A 236 -16.05 -14.34 23.65
CA GLY A 236 -16.96 -15.43 23.30
C GLY A 236 -18.24 -14.99 22.56
N ARG A 237 -18.35 -13.73 22.17
CA ARG A 237 -19.47 -13.18 21.38
C ARG A 237 -19.36 -13.46 19.89
N TYR A 238 -18.19 -13.92 19.43
CA TYR A 238 -17.95 -14.35 18.05
C TYR A 238 -17.20 -15.69 18.03
N ALA A 239 -17.63 -16.60 17.17
CA ALA A 239 -16.91 -17.84 16.88
C ALA A 239 -16.53 -17.91 15.39
N PRO A 240 -15.26 -18.20 15.04
CA PRO A 240 -14.85 -18.35 13.65
C PRO A 240 -15.46 -19.61 13.02
N PRO A 241 -15.54 -19.67 11.68
CA PRO A 241 -15.81 -20.93 11.00
C PRO A 241 -14.64 -21.91 11.21
N SER A 242 -14.75 -23.14 10.71
CA SER A 242 -13.67 -24.12 10.81
C SER A 242 -12.39 -23.61 10.12
N GLY A 243 -11.22 -24.11 10.53
CA GLY A 243 -9.94 -23.77 9.89
C GLY A 243 -9.91 -24.07 8.38
N SER A 244 -10.57 -25.14 7.93
CA SER A 244 -10.73 -25.46 6.51
C SER A 244 -11.58 -24.42 5.77
N ALA A 245 -12.67 -23.95 6.39
CA ALA A 245 -13.52 -22.91 5.83
C ALA A 245 -12.82 -21.55 5.79
N MET A 246 -12.00 -21.22 6.81
CA MET A 246 -11.16 -20.03 6.81
C MET A 246 -10.15 -20.06 5.65
N ARG A 247 -9.43 -21.18 5.48
CA ARG A 247 -8.47 -21.35 4.37
C ARG A 247 -9.15 -21.25 3.00
N ALA A 248 -10.31 -21.88 2.83
CA ALA A 248 -11.08 -21.78 1.59
C ALA A 248 -11.56 -20.34 1.31
N ASP A 249 -11.85 -19.56 2.35
CA ASP A 249 -12.21 -18.15 2.20
C ASP A 249 -11.04 -17.27 1.79
N ILE A 250 -9.87 -17.49 2.41
CA ILE A 250 -8.62 -16.83 2.02
C ILE A 250 -8.33 -17.07 0.54
N GLU A 251 -8.43 -18.30 0.06
CA GLU A 251 -8.14 -18.60 -1.35
C GLU A 251 -9.13 -17.90 -2.30
N ARG A 252 -10.43 -17.90 -1.97
CA ARG A 252 -11.42 -17.16 -2.76
C ARG A 252 -11.15 -15.65 -2.78
N GLU A 253 -10.72 -15.08 -1.66
CA GLU A 253 -10.35 -13.67 -1.58
C GLU A 253 -9.12 -13.38 -2.46
N ARG A 254 -8.07 -14.22 -2.36
CA ARG A 254 -6.85 -14.12 -3.16
C ARG A 254 -7.15 -14.19 -4.66
N GLU A 255 -7.94 -15.16 -5.09
CA GLU A 255 -8.34 -15.30 -6.49
C GLU A 255 -9.07 -14.05 -7.01
N ARG A 256 -9.97 -13.47 -6.20
CA ARG A 256 -10.69 -12.25 -6.57
C ARG A 256 -9.75 -11.04 -6.64
N MET A 257 -8.85 -10.91 -5.68
CA MET A 257 -7.86 -9.84 -5.64
C MET A 257 -6.93 -9.91 -6.86
N PHE A 258 -6.36 -11.07 -7.17
CA PHE A 258 -5.46 -11.26 -8.31
C PHE A 258 -6.15 -11.18 -9.68
N LYS A 259 -7.48 -11.27 -9.75
CA LYS A 259 -8.26 -10.96 -10.96
C LYS A 259 -8.44 -9.44 -11.16
N ARG A 260 -8.41 -8.65 -10.09
CA ARG A 260 -8.66 -7.20 -10.11
C ARG A 260 -7.37 -6.38 -10.12
N TYR A 261 -6.33 -6.80 -9.40
CA TYR A 261 -5.08 -6.05 -9.23
C TYR A 261 -3.92 -6.70 -9.98
N VAL A 262 -3.03 -5.88 -10.54
CA VAL A 262 -1.82 -6.36 -11.23
C VAL A 262 -0.95 -7.15 -10.27
N ARG A 263 -0.64 -8.41 -10.58
CA ARG A 263 0.25 -9.25 -9.76
C ARG A 263 1.61 -8.59 -9.58
N SER A 264 1.91 -8.15 -8.36
CA SER A 264 3.21 -7.63 -7.96
C SER A 264 3.40 -7.80 -6.45
N LYS A 265 4.65 -7.74 -5.96
CA LYS A 265 4.94 -7.78 -4.50
C LYS A 265 4.36 -6.57 -3.73
N ARG A 266 3.91 -5.52 -4.44
CA ARG A 266 3.17 -4.40 -3.86
C ARG A 266 1.66 -4.65 -3.82
N HIS A 267 1.16 -5.63 -4.57
CA HIS A 267 -0.25 -5.90 -4.75
C HIS A 267 -0.71 -7.25 -4.14
N THR A 268 -0.43 -7.45 -2.85
CA THR A 268 -0.77 -8.67 -2.10
C THR A 268 -1.82 -8.43 -1.01
N MET A 269 -2.15 -7.17 -0.74
CA MET A 269 -2.89 -6.73 0.46
C MET A 269 -4.06 -5.80 0.15
N GLN A 270 -4.44 -5.65 -1.11
CA GLN A 270 -5.45 -4.69 -1.55
C GLN A 270 -6.85 -5.11 -1.13
N VAL A 271 -7.56 -4.17 -0.52
CA VAL A 271 -9.00 -4.32 -0.23
C VAL A 271 -9.74 -3.08 -0.72
N ASP A 272 -10.99 -3.27 -1.11
CA ASP A 272 -11.91 -2.16 -1.36
C ASP A 272 -12.60 -1.82 -0.02
N TYR A 273 -12.58 -0.56 0.40
CA TYR A 273 -12.99 -0.17 1.74
C TYR A 273 -14.45 -0.55 2.03
N ASP A 274 -15.38 -0.18 1.14
CA ASP A 274 -16.82 -0.40 1.34
C ASP A 274 -17.14 -1.91 1.32
N ASP A 275 -16.55 -2.63 0.38
CA ASP A 275 -16.71 -4.09 0.29
C ASP A 275 -16.19 -4.80 1.54
N PHE A 276 -15.01 -4.39 2.04
CA PHE A 276 -14.40 -5.01 3.22
C PHE A 276 -15.24 -4.76 4.47
N MET A 277 -15.71 -3.53 4.68
CA MET A 277 -16.57 -3.18 5.82
C MET A 277 -17.88 -3.98 5.81
N LEU A 278 -18.51 -4.12 4.64
CA LEU A 278 -19.73 -4.92 4.48
C LEU A 278 -19.48 -6.42 4.72
N VAL A 279 -18.37 -6.95 4.20
CA VAL A 279 -17.97 -8.35 4.40
C VAL A 279 -17.73 -8.62 5.89
N LEU A 280 -17.02 -7.72 6.57
CA LEU A 280 -16.71 -7.84 7.99
C LEU A 280 -17.98 -7.75 8.85
N GLU A 281 -18.89 -6.84 8.55
CA GLU A 281 -20.18 -6.73 9.24
C GLU A 281 -21.03 -8.01 9.09
N ARG A 282 -21.17 -8.53 7.87
CA ARG A 282 -21.87 -9.79 7.60
C ARG A 282 -21.23 -10.96 8.34
N GLU A 283 -19.91 -11.01 8.37
CA GLU A 283 -19.18 -12.07 9.05
C GLU A 283 -19.33 -11.99 10.58
N ARG A 284 -19.28 -10.80 11.17
CA ARG A 284 -19.54 -10.61 12.60
C ARG A 284 -20.93 -11.12 12.99
N ARG A 285 -21.97 -10.83 12.19
CA ARG A 285 -23.32 -11.35 12.44
C ARG A 285 -23.37 -12.88 12.41
N ARG A 286 -22.82 -13.50 11.36
CA ARG A 286 -22.77 -14.97 11.22
C ARG A 286 -21.97 -15.62 12.33
N GLY A 287 -20.85 -15.02 12.75
CA GLY A 287 -20.04 -15.54 13.85
C GLY A 287 -20.68 -15.37 15.21
N GLY A 288 -21.54 -14.37 15.40
CA GLY A 288 -22.37 -14.25 16.60
C GLY A 288 -23.48 -15.30 16.66
N GLU A 289 -24.05 -15.72 15.52
CA GLU A 289 -24.95 -16.88 15.44
C GLU A 289 -24.21 -18.17 15.81
N ARG A 290 -23.03 -18.42 15.21
CA ARG A 290 -22.18 -19.57 15.57
C ARG A 290 -21.74 -19.57 17.03
N ALA A 291 -21.44 -18.41 17.60
CA ALA A 291 -21.08 -18.29 19.00
C ALA A 291 -22.23 -18.74 19.91
N ARG A 292 -23.45 -18.27 19.64
CA ARG A 292 -24.66 -18.68 20.38
C ARG A 292 -24.92 -20.18 20.30
N GLU A 293 -24.78 -20.77 19.12
CA GLU A 293 -24.89 -22.23 18.92
C GLU A 293 -23.83 -23.01 19.71
N ARG A 294 -22.63 -22.43 19.92
CA ARG A 294 -21.52 -23.02 20.67
C ARG A 294 -21.51 -22.63 22.15
N GLY A 295 -22.58 -22.03 22.66
CA GLY A 295 -22.71 -21.65 24.08
C GLY A 295 -21.92 -20.40 24.49
N ALA A 296 -21.55 -19.55 23.54
CA ALA A 296 -20.91 -18.24 23.74
C ALA A 296 -19.67 -18.26 24.65
N ARG A 297 -18.87 -19.31 24.54
CA ARG A 297 -17.62 -19.46 25.29
C ARG A 297 -16.47 -18.76 24.57
N PRO A 298 -15.53 -18.14 25.30
CA PRO A 298 -14.28 -17.69 24.73
C PRO A 298 -13.59 -18.85 23.98
N PRO A 299 -13.09 -18.62 22.76
CA PRO A 299 -12.39 -19.65 21.99
C PRO A 299 -11.02 -20.00 22.59
N ILE A 300 -10.51 -19.16 23.50
CA ILE A 300 -9.22 -19.33 24.17
C ILE A 300 -9.44 -19.06 25.65
N GLU A 301 -8.99 -19.99 26.48
CA GLU A 301 -9.03 -19.82 27.94
C GLU A 301 -8.06 -18.70 28.36
N PRO A 302 -8.50 -17.73 29.17
CA PRO A 302 -7.62 -16.71 29.73
C PRO A 302 -6.50 -17.36 30.55
N ARG A 303 -5.25 -16.96 30.29
CA ARG A 303 -4.09 -17.42 31.08
C ARG A 303 -3.87 -16.60 32.36
N ALA A 304 -4.37 -15.36 32.38
CA ALA A 304 -4.33 -14.50 33.56
C ALA A 304 -5.36 -15.03 34.57
N GLY A 305 -4.90 -15.74 35.60
CA GLY A 305 -5.72 -16.34 36.65
C GLY A 305 -5.34 -17.78 37.02
N ALA A 306 -4.51 -18.47 36.23
CA ALA A 306 -4.07 -19.83 36.56
C ALA A 306 -3.01 -19.87 37.69
N ASP A 307 -2.15 -18.85 37.78
CA ASP A 307 -1.06 -18.80 38.76
C ASP A 307 -1.47 -18.28 40.15
N GLU A 308 -2.59 -17.55 40.27
CA GLU A 308 -3.11 -17.08 41.57
C GLU A 308 -3.86 -18.18 42.35
N VAL A 309 -4.30 -19.25 41.68
CA VAL A 309 -4.97 -20.39 42.35
C VAL A 309 -3.96 -21.46 42.79
N ALA A 310 -2.79 -21.55 42.14
CA ALA A 310 -1.76 -22.53 42.48
C ALA A 310 -0.92 -22.15 43.72
N THR A 311 -1.02 -20.92 44.22
CA THR A 311 -0.36 -20.46 45.46
C THR A 311 -1.31 -20.36 46.67
N ALA A 312 -2.58 -20.73 46.49
CA ALA A 312 -3.62 -20.71 47.53
C ALA A 312 -4.18 -22.10 47.88
N ALA A 313 -3.55 -23.18 47.42
CA ALA A 313 -3.87 -24.58 47.77
C ALA A 313 -2.64 -25.26 48.38
#